data_AF-A0A955EFZ4-F1
#
_entry.id   AF-A0A955EFZ4-F1
#
_cell.length_a   1.000
_cell.length_b   1.000
_cell.length_c   1.000
_cell.angle_alpha   90.00
_cell.angle_beta   90.00
_cell.angle_gamma   90.00
#
_symmetry.space_group_name_H-M   'P 1'
#
loop_
_entity.id
_entity.type
_entity.pdbx_description
1 polymer ?
#
loop_
_entity_poly.entity_id
_entity_poly.type
_entity_poly.pdbx_seq_one_letter_code
_entity_poly.pdbx_strand_id
1 'polypeptide(L)' 'MLDHDTLALIWFFLLGVLLIGYTILDGFDLGVGILHPAARTDEHRRVMMNSIGPLWDGNEVWLVTFGGALF' A
#
# COMPACT_ATOMS: atom_id res chain seq x y z
N MET A 1 -0.29 33.63 3.79
CA MET A 1 0.54 32.56 3.20
C MET A 1 1.05 31.72 4.35
N LEU A 2 1.06 30.38 4.25
CA LEU A 2 1.59 29.53 5.32
C LEU A 2 3.10 29.76 5.46
N ASP A 3 3.62 29.75 6.68
CA ASP A 3 5.06 29.85 6.93
C ASP A 3 5.78 28.54 6.59
N HIS A 4 7.10 28.63 6.48
CA HIS A 4 7.95 27.52 6.07
C HIS A 4 7.85 26.31 7.02
N ASP A 5 7.81 26.55 8.32
CA ASP A 5 7.84 25.47 9.32
C ASP A 5 6.50 24.75 9.35
N THR A 6 5.39 25.49 9.24
CA THR A 6 4.05 24.92 9.06
C THR A 6 3.98 24.07 7.79
N LEU A 7 4.55 24.55 6.67
CA LEU A 7 4.55 23.80 5.41
C LEU A 7 5.39 22.51 5.54
N ALA A 8 6.55 22.57 6.18
CA ALA A 8 7.40 21.40 6.44
C ALA A 8 6.68 20.35 7.29
N LEU A 9 5.97 20.78 8.33
CA LEU A 9 5.18 19.89 9.19
C LEU A 9 4.03 19.24 8.42
N ILE A 10 3.30 20.00 7.60
CA ILE A 10 2.22 19.47 6.76
C ILE A 10 2.75 18.37 5.83
N TRP A 11 3.85 18.62 5.11
CA TRP A 11 4.45 17.63 4.22
C TRP A 11 4.92 16.38 4.96
N PHE A 12 5.53 16.54 6.14
CA PHE A 12 5.90 15.40 6.98
C PHE A 12 4.67 14.54 7.34
N PHE A 13 3.55 15.16 7.73
CA PHE A 13 2.32 14.44 8.01
C PHE A 13 1.74 13.76 6.75
N LEU A 14 1.74 14.44 5.60
CA LEU A 14 1.26 13.87 4.35
C LEU A 14 2.06 12.64 3.93
N LEU A 15 3.40 12.69 4.04
CA LEU A 15 4.27 11.53 3.80
C LEU A 15 3.94 10.39 4.76
N GLY A 16 3.71 10.69 6.04
CA GLY A 16 3.26 9.70 7.02
C GLY A 16 1.92 9.06 6.66
N VAL A 17 0.95 9.86 6.22
CA VAL A 17 -0.37 9.36 5.77
C VAL A 17 -0.23 8.48 4.54
N LEU A 18 0.57 8.87 3.55
CA LEU A 18 0.81 8.08 2.35
C LEU A 18 1.46 6.73 2.68
N LEU A 19 2.47 6.72 3.56
CA LEU A 19 3.14 5.51 3.99
C LEU A 19 2.23 4.58 4.82
N ILE A 20 1.44 5.13 5.74
CA ILE A 20 0.46 4.36 6.53
C ILE A 20 -0.62 3.80 5.61
N GLY A 21 -1.14 4.61 4.68
CA GLY A 21 -2.13 4.19 3.69
C GLY A 21 -1.61 3.03 2.84
N TYR A 22 -0.40 3.16 2.29
CA TYR A 22 0.28 2.09 1.57
C TYR A 22 0.40 0.81 2.42
N THR A 23 0.91 0.95 3.66
CA THR A 23 1.13 -0.19 4.56
C THR A 23 -0.17 -0.94 4.89
N ILE A 24 -1.29 -0.23 5.02
CA ILE A 24 -2.59 -0.85 5.31
C ILE A 24 -3.15 -1.51 4.05
N LEU A 25 -3.13 -0.80 2.91
CA LEU A 25 -3.76 -1.23 1.67
C LEU A 25 -2.97 -2.35 0.99
N ASP A 26 -1.71 -2.11 0.66
CA ASP A 26 -0.88 -3.11 -0.03
C ASP A 26 -0.35 -4.17 0.95
N GLY A 27 -0.33 -3.88 2.26
CA GLY A 27 0.16 -4.83 3.26
C GLY A 27 -0.64 -6.13 3.33
N PHE A 28 -1.95 -6.11 3.09
CA PHE A 28 -2.73 -7.35 3.01
C PHE A 28 -2.51 -8.08 1.68
N ASP A 29 -2.29 -7.36 0.56
CA ASP A 29 -1.96 -7.95 -0.74
C ASP A 29 -0.64 -8.73 -0.65
N LEU A 30 0.39 -8.07 -0.11
CA LEU A 30 1.69 -8.69 0.18
C LEU A 30 1.56 -9.84 1.17
N GLY A 31 0.73 -9.68 2.22
CA GLY A 31 0.45 -10.75 3.19
C GLY A 31 -0.16 -12.00 2.55
N VAL A 32 -1.13 -11.82 1.64
CA VAL A 32 -1.71 -12.90 0.85
C VAL A 32 -0.65 -13.53 -0.06
N GLY A 33 0.19 -12.73 -0.72
CA GLY A 33 1.31 -13.19 -1.54
C GLY A 33 2.34 -14.03 -0.75
N ILE A 34 2.68 -13.61 0.46
CA ILE A 34 3.59 -14.34 1.37
C ILE A 34 2.99 -15.68 1.80
N LEU A 35 1.69 -15.74 2.08
CA LEU A 35 1.00 -16.95 2.49
C LEU A 35 0.65 -17.88 1.33
N HIS A 36 0.60 -17.37 0.08
CA HIS A 36 0.17 -18.12 -1.10
C HIS A 36 0.91 -19.46 -1.32
N PRO A 37 2.24 -19.59 -1.11
CA PRO A 37 2.93 -20.87 -1.21
C PRO A 37 2.48 -21.93 -0.18
N ALA A 38 1.93 -21.51 0.96
CA ALA A 38 1.44 -22.41 2.01
C ALA A 38 0.04 -23.00 1.71
N ALA A 39 -0.64 -22.53 0.66
CA ALA A 39 -1.91 -23.09 0.23
C ALA A 39 -1.75 -24.56 -0.22
N ARG A 40 -2.61 -25.44 0.28
CA ARG A 40 -2.51 -26.90 0.06
C ARG A 40 -3.09 -27.37 -1.27
N THR A 41 -3.98 -26.60 -1.88
CA THR A 41 -4.69 -26.95 -3.13
C THR A 41 -4.67 -25.78 -4.09
N ASP A 42 -4.83 -26.07 -5.39
CA ASP A 42 -4.90 -25.03 -6.41
C ASP A 42 -6.18 -24.19 -6.30
N GLU A 43 -7.25 -24.77 -5.76
CA GLU A 43 -8.47 -24.04 -5.43
C GLU A 43 -8.19 -22.96 -4.36
N HIS A 44 -7.51 -23.31 -3.27
CA HIS A 44 -7.15 -22.33 -2.24
C HIS A 44 -6.23 -21.23 -2.80
N ARG A 45 -5.26 -21.57 -3.66
CA ARG A 45 -4.41 -20.59 -4.35
C ARG A 45 -5.22 -19.60 -5.18
N ARG A 46 -6.20 -20.10 -5.95
CA ARG A 46 -7.10 -19.26 -6.75
C ARG A 46 -7.96 -18.36 -5.88
N VAL A 47 -8.50 -18.86 -4.78
CA VAL A 47 -9.30 -18.06 -3.83
C VAL A 47 -8.44 -16.94 -3.23
N MET A 48 -7.21 -17.25 -2.82
CA MET A 48 -6.26 -16.25 -2.31
C MET A 48 -6.00 -15.15 -3.34
N MET A 49 -5.67 -15.51 -4.59
CA MET A 49 -5.42 -14.50 -5.62
C MET A 49 -6.67 -13.68 -5.98
N ASN A 50 -7.83 -14.32 -6.07
CA ASN A 50 -9.08 -13.63 -6.36
C ASN A 50 -9.53 -12.68 -5.22
N SER A 51 -9.06 -12.90 -3.99
CA SER A 51 -9.38 -12.02 -2.85
C SER A 51 -8.70 -10.66 -2.94
N ILE A 52 -7.58 -10.56 -3.67
CA ILE A 52 -6.78 -9.33 -3.82
C ILE A 52 -6.82 -8.74 -5.23
N GLY A 53 -7.06 -9.59 -6.24
CA GLY A 53 -7.01 -9.20 -7.65
C GLY A 53 -7.79 -7.94 -8.06
N PRO A 54 -9.00 -7.67 -7.51
CA PRO A 54 -9.75 -6.46 -7.86
C PRO A 54 -9.15 -5.14 -7.35
N LEU A 55 -8.23 -5.17 -6.39
CA LEU A 55 -7.76 -3.99 -5.65
C LEU A 55 -6.24 -3.76 -5.73
N TRP A 56 -5.46 -4.83 -5.87
CA TRP A 56 -4.00 -4.80 -5.75
C TRP A 56 -3.32 -3.71 -6.59
N ASP A 57 -3.64 -3.60 -7.89
CA ASP A 57 -3.04 -2.58 -8.78
C ASP A 57 -3.31 -1.15 -8.29
N GLY A 58 -4.47 -0.91 -7.67
CA GLY A 58 -4.78 0.38 -7.06
C GLY A 58 -4.03 0.64 -5.75
N ASN A 59 -3.72 -0.42 -4.99
CA ASN A 59 -3.00 -0.32 -3.73
C ASN A 59 -1.52 0.04 -3.96
N GLU A 60 -0.87 -0.51 -5.00
CA GLU A 60 0.52 -0.19 -5.36
C GLU A 60 0.72 1.31 -5.70
N VAL A 61 -0.30 1.98 -6.24
CA VAL A 61 -0.25 3.41 -6.58
C VAL A 61 0.03 4.27 -5.35
N TRP A 62 -0.30 3.82 -4.14
CA TRP A 62 0.03 4.54 -2.91
C TRP A 62 1.54 4.63 -2.68
N LEU A 63 2.30 3.57 -3.00
CA LEU A 63 3.75 3.59 -2.91
C LEU A 63 4.36 4.52 -3.97
N VAL A 64 3.83 4.46 -5.20
CA VAL A 64 4.27 5.34 -6.29
C VAL A 64 4.03 6.81 -5.92
N THR A 65 2.87 7.11 -5.35
CA THR A 65 2.51 8.46 -4.89
C THR A 65 3.40 8.91 -3.74
N PHE A 66 3.69 8.03 -2.77
CA PHE A 66 4.66 8.31 -1.70
C PHE A 66 6.05 8.62 -2.25
N GLY A 67 6.55 7.80 -3.18
CA GLY A 67 7.84 8.04 -3.84
C GLY A 67 7.87 9.34 -4.64
N GLY A 68 6.79 9.66 -5.34
CA GLY A 68 6.63 10.94 -6.05
C GLY A 68 6.56 12.15 -5.11
N ALA A 69 5.95 12.02 -3.94
CA ALA A 69 5.88 13.08 -2.93
C ALA A 69 7.21 13.30 -2.19
N LEU A 70 8.16 12.36 -2.26
CA LEU A 70 9.50 12.49 -1.68
C LEU A 70 10.48 13.28 -2.56
N PHE A 71 10.20 13.45 -3.86
CA PHE A 71 11.07 14.10 -4.85
C PHE A 71 10.62 15.52 -5.18
#